data_AF-A0A966T0I5-F1
#
_entry.id   AF-A0A966T0I5-F1
#
_cell.length_a   1.000
_cell.length_b   1.000
_cell.length_c   1.000
_cell.angle_alpha   90.00
_cell.angle_beta   90.00
_cell.angle_gamma   90.00
#
_symmetry.space_group_name_H-M   'P 1'
#
loop_
_entity.id
_entity.type
_entity.pdbx_description
1 polymer ?
#
loop_
_entity_poly.entity_id
_entity_poly.type
_entity_poly.pdbx_seq_one_letter_code
_entity_poly.pdbx_strand_id
1 'polypeptide(L)'
;VGAGSNRFDLDSGEATISRRGFRSRIDVSIPLTQIQAVKVEVRDGLNPRRRLALRVQGRRDMPLTRVGEPMPLAELELGGARLARFLGVPLEGL
;
A
#
# COMPACT_ATOMS: atom_id res chain seq x y z
N VAL A 1 -4.37 15.59 -8.37
CA VAL A 1 -2.91 15.69 -8.55
C VAL A 1 -2.24 14.69 -7.61
N GLY A 2 -1.45 13.74 -8.13
CA GLY A 2 -0.84 12.67 -7.35
C GLY A 2 -0.69 11.37 -8.14
N ALA A 3 -0.08 11.44 -9.32
CA ALA A 3 0.17 10.29 -10.18
C ALA A 3 1.34 9.47 -9.61
N GLY A 4 1.04 8.40 -8.90
CA GLY A 4 2.02 7.45 -8.41
C GLY A 4 1.74 6.06 -8.97
N SER A 5 2.69 5.15 -8.83
CA SER A 5 2.55 3.74 -9.16
C SER A 5 3.10 2.88 -8.02
N ASN A 6 2.59 1.66 -7.91
CA ASN A 6 3.13 0.64 -7.03
C ASN A 6 3.49 -0.54 -7.95
N ARG A 7 4.77 -0.87 -8.07
CA ARG A 7 5.25 -2.03 -8.81
C ARG A 7 5.77 -3.06 -7.83
N PHE A 8 5.40 -4.31 -8.02
CA PHE A 8 5.89 -5.44 -7.26
C PHE A 8 6.38 -6.49 -8.25
N ASP A 9 7.64 -6.88 -8.11
CA ASP A 9 8.31 -7.78 -9.04
C ASP A 9 8.91 -8.95 -8.25
N LEU A 10 8.36 -10.15 -8.46
CA LEU A 10 8.80 -11.37 -7.79
C LEU A 10 10.13 -11.87 -8.36
N ASP A 11 10.41 -11.61 -9.62
CA ASP A 11 11.64 -12.05 -10.29
C ASP A 11 12.83 -11.23 -9.79
N SER A 12 12.67 -9.91 -9.66
CA SER A 12 13.70 -9.05 -9.08
C SER A 12 13.71 -9.04 -7.55
N GLY A 13 12.68 -9.59 -6.90
CA GLY A 13 12.54 -9.59 -5.45
C GLY A 13 12.35 -8.19 -4.84
N GLU A 14 11.79 -7.23 -5.59
CA GLU A 14 11.70 -5.83 -5.19
C GLU A 14 10.30 -5.21 -5.43
N ALA A 15 9.88 -4.35 -4.50
CA ALA A 15 8.77 -3.44 -4.66
C ALA A 15 9.26 -2.01 -4.84
N THR A 16 8.71 -1.30 -5.83
CA THR A 16 8.98 0.11 -6.07
C THR A 16 7.69 0.93 -5.91
N ILE A 17 7.72 1.85 -4.95
CA ILE A 17 6.61 2.75 -4.66
C ILE A 17 6.96 4.15 -5.15
N SER A 18 6.31 4.57 -6.23
CA SER A 18 6.49 5.87 -6.85
C SER A 18 5.40 6.84 -6.41
N ARG A 19 5.78 8.03 -5.95
CA ARG A 19 4.85 9.11 -5.60
C ARG A 19 5.27 10.38 -6.33
N ARG A 20 4.32 11.03 -7.00
CA ARG A 20 4.53 12.33 -7.67
C ARG A 20 3.82 13.42 -6.89
N GLY A 21 4.61 14.32 -6.30
CA GLY A 21 4.14 15.59 -5.76
C GLY A 21 4.01 16.66 -6.85
N PHE A 22 3.86 17.91 -6.43
CA PHE A 22 3.69 19.04 -7.36
C PHE A 22 4.96 19.33 -8.20
N ARG A 23 6.16 19.14 -7.62
CA ARG A 23 7.45 19.42 -8.28
C ARG A 23 8.46 18.26 -8.23
N SER A 24 8.19 17.23 -7.44
CA SER A 24 9.13 16.14 -7.19
C SER A 24 8.49 14.77 -7.35
N ARG A 25 9.27 13.82 -7.84
CA ARG A 25 8.97 12.39 -7.83
C ARG A 25 9.85 11.74 -6.77
N ILE A 26 9.24 10.91 -5.93
CA ILE A 26 9.92 10.11 -4.93
C ILE A 26 9.67 8.65 -5.31
N ASP A 27 10.74 7.90 -5.49
CA ASP A 27 10.70 6.46 -5.73
C ASP A 27 11.34 5.77 -4.52
N VAL A 28 10.61 4.83 -3.92
CA VAL A 28 11.08 4.05 -2.78
C VAL A 28 11.15 2.59 -3.17
N SER A 29 12.36 2.07 -3.15
CA SER A 29 12.70 0.67 -3.36
C SER A 29 12.71 -0.11 -2.05
N ILE A 30 12.08 -1.27 -2.04
CA ILE A 30 11.88 -2.12 -0.86
C ILE A 30 12.06 -3.59 -1.28
N PRO A 31 13.02 -4.33 -0.68
CA PRO A 31 13.10 -5.77 -0.88
C PRO A 31 11.80 -6.44 -0.42
N LEU A 32 11.27 -7.39 -1.20
CA LEU A 32 10.03 -8.08 -0.82
C LEU A 32 10.16 -8.83 0.51
N THR A 33 11.37 -9.32 0.83
CA THR A 33 11.69 -9.97 2.11
C THR A 33 11.53 -9.06 3.33
N GLN A 34 11.53 -7.74 3.14
CA GLN A 34 11.27 -6.77 4.22
C GLN A 34 9.79 -6.43 4.37
N ILE A 35 8.93 -6.84 3.44
CA ILE A 35 7.49 -6.65 3.56
C ILE A 35 6.95 -7.74 4.49
N GLN A 36 6.36 -7.32 5.60
CA GLN A 36 5.85 -8.23 6.63
C GLN A 36 4.36 -8.51 6.47
N ALA A 37 3.60 -7.51 6.01
CA ALA A 37 2.16 -7.63 5.82
C ALA A 37 1.64 -6.59 4.83
N VAL A 38 0.48 -6.87 4.25
CA VAL A 38 -0.37 -5.84 3.63
C VAL A 38 -1.35 -5.38 4.69
N LYS A 39 -1.41 -4.07 4.93
CA LYS A 39 -2.25 -3.48 5.95
C LYS A 39 -3.46 -2.80 5.33
N VAL A 40 -4.64 -3.15 5.81
CA VAL A 40 -5.91 -2.46 5.55
C VAL A 40 -6.19 -1.54 6.73
N GLU A 41 -6.53 -0.28 6.46
CA GLU A 41 -6.98 0.63 7.50
C GLU A 41 -8.34 1.22 7.14
N VAL A 42 -9.30 1.00 8.02
CA VAL A 42 -10.65 1.54 7.93
C VAL A 42 -10.88 2.44 9.13
N ARG A 43 -11.31 3.67 8.87
CA ARG A 43 -11.78 4.59 9.90
C ARG A 43 -13.09 5.18 9.42
N ASP A 44 -14.14 5.03 10.22
CA ASP A 44 -15.43 5.67 9.97
C ASP A 44 -15.60 6.93 10.83
N GLY A 45 -16.69 7.68 10.60
CA GLY A 45 -17.02 8.91 11.33
C GLY A 45 -16.77 10.19 10.53
N LEU A 46 -16.50 11.30 11.23
CA LEU A 46 -16.44 12.66 10.65
C LEU A 46 -15.34 12.83 9.59
N ASN A 47 -14.33 11.97 9.57
CA ASN A 47 -13.27 11.98 8.58
C ASN A 47 -12.94 10.54 8.18
N PRO A 48 -13.76 9.94 7.31
CA PRO A 48 -13.63 8.54 6.96
C PRO A 48 -12.34 8.31 6.17
N ARG A 49 -11.68 7.19 6.41
CA ARG A 49 -10.43 6.83 5.75
C ARG A 49 -10.44 5.34 5.43
N ARG A 50 -10.18 5.01 4.17
CA ARG A 50 -9.98 3.63 3.71
C ARG A 50 -8.69 3.59 2.92
N ARG A 51 -7.67 2.91 3.45
CA ARG A 51 -6.35 2.86 2.80
C ARG A 51 -5.70 1.49 2.88
N LEU A 52 -4.92 1.18 1.85
CA LEU A 52 -3.93 0.09 1.89
C LEU A 52 -2.55 0.65 2.19
N ALA A 53 -1.77 -0.10 2.94
CA ALA A 53 -0.37 0.16 3.19
C ALA A 53 0.45 -1.13 3.21
N LEU A 54 1.77 -1.03 3.09
CA LEU A 54 2.69 -2.13 3.37
C LEU A 54 3.27 -1.93 4.76
N ARG A 55 3.23 -2.98 5.58
CA ARG A 55 4.05 -3.06 6.79
C ARG A 55 5.44 -3.51 6.39
N VAL A 56 6.45 -2.68 6.62
CA VAL A 56 7.82 -2.93 6.20
C VAL A 56 8.72 -2.96 7.43
N GLN A 57 9.58 -3.97 7.51
CA GLN A 57 10.49 -4.15 8.63
C GLN A 57 11.34 -2.90 8.88
N GLY A 58 11.33 -2.42 10.13
CA GLY A 58 12.14 -1.26 10.54
C GLY A 58 11.72 0.07 9.90
N ARG A 59 10.55 0.15 9.25
CA ARG A 59 10.02 1.37 8.64
C ARG A 59 8.58 1.63 9.07
N ARG A 60 8.14 2.88 8.89
CA ARG A 60 6.72 3.23 9.01
C ARG A 60 5.93 2.59 7.88
N ASP A 61 4.65 2.30 8.13
CA ASP A 61 3.73 1.75 7.13
C ASP A 61 3.73 2.62 5.86
N MET A 62 4.00 1.98 4.72
CA MET A 62 4.10 2.66 3.42
C MET A 62 2.72 2.68 2.75
N PRO A 63 2.02 3.83 2.69
CA PRO A 63 0.69 3.88 2.11
C PRO A 63 0.73 3.60 0.60
N LEU A 64 -0.14 2.72 0.12
CA LEU A 64 -0.26 2.31 -1.28
C LEU A 64 -1.33 3.08 -2.05
N THR A 65 -2.40 3.47 -1.36
CA THR A 65 -3.52 4.20 -1.96
C THR A 65 -3.33 5.71 -1.83
N ARG A 66 -3.92 6.45 -2.77
CA ARG A 66 -3.90 7.93 -2.77
C ARG A 66 -4.79 8.46 -1.63
N VAL A 67 -4.48 9.66 -1.15
CA VAL A 67 -5.41 10.46 -0.33
C VAL A 67 -6.55 10.95 -1.23
N GLY A 68 -7.79 10.71 -0.81
CA GLY A 68 -8.99 11.06 -1.57
C GLY A 68 -10.24 10.46 -0.92
N GLU A 69 -11.32 10.41 -1.69
CA GLU A 69 -12.56 9.76 -1.25
C GLU A 69 -12.30 8.29 -0.88
N PRO A 70 -12.87 7.78 0.23
CA PRO A 70 -12.71 6.39 0.62
C PRO A 70 -13.24 5.45 -0.46
N MET A 71 -12.40 4.54 -0.94
CA MET A 71 -12.86 3.48 -1.84
C MET A 71 -13.90 2.57 -1.18
N PRO A 72 -14.74 1.85 -1.94
CA PRO A 72 -15.65 0.85 -1.37
C PRO A 72 -14.89 -0.17 -0.52
N LEU A 73 -15.46 -0.56 0.63
CA LEU A 73 -14.81 -1.49 1.56
C LEU A 73 -14.48 -2.83 0.89
N ALA A 74 -15.43 -3.37 0.11
CA ALA A 74 -15.23 -4.61 -0.62
C ALA A 74 -14.05 -4.54 -1.62
N GLU A 75 -13.85 -3.40 -2.28
CA GLU A 75 -12.71 -3.21 -3.18
C GLU A 75 -11.39 -3.10 -2.43
N LEU A 76 -11.40 -2.46 -1.26
CA LEU A 76 -10.24 -2.33 -0.38
C LEU A 76 -9.78 -3.71 0.10
N GLU A 77 -10.71 -4.50 0.63
CA GLU A 77 -10.45 -5.85 1.13
C GLU A 77 -9.98 -6.78 0.01
N LEU A 78 -10.67 -6.78 -1.13
CA LEU A 78 -10.30 -7.60 -2.27
C LEU A 78 -8.92 -7.20 -2.83
N GLY A 79 -8.64 -5.91 -2.92
CA GLY A 79 -7.34 -5.39 -3.33
C GLY A 79 -6.22 -5.80 -2.36
N GLY A 80 -6.47 -5.64 -1.06
CA GLY A 80 -5.54 -6.03 0.00
C GLY A 80 -5.26 -7.53 -0.01
N ALA A 81 -6.30 -8.36 -0.06
CA ALA A 81 -6.18 -9.81 -0.08
C ALA A 81 -5.43 -10.34 -1.31
N ARG A 82 -5.69 -9.75 -2.50
CA ARG A 82 -4.94 -10.11 -3.71
C ARG A 82 -3.46 -9.77 -3.59
N LEU A 83 -3.14 -8.59 -3.06
CA LEU A 83 -1.75 -8.19 -2.89
C LEU A 83 -1.03 -9.03 -1.83
N ALA A 84 -1.69 -9.31 -0.70
CA ALA A 84 -1.17 -10.16 0.36
C ALA A 84 -0.81 -11.56 -0.18
N ARG A 85 -1.74 -12.15 -0.96
CA ARG A 85 -1.53 -13.44 -1.61
C ARG A 85 -0.42 -13.41 -2.66
N PHE A 86 -0.34 -12.35 -3.46
CA PHE A 86 0.75 -12.18 -4.44
C PHE A 86 2.12 -12.12 -3.76
N LEU A 87 2.21 -11.42 -2.62
CA LEU A 87 3.46 -11.24 -1.88
C LEU A 87 3.78 -12.40 -0.92
N GLY A 88 2.83 -13.30 -0.67
CA GLY A 88 2.99 -14.39 0.30
C GLY A 88 3.05 -13.93 1.76
N VAL A 89 2.44 -12.78 2.08
CA VAL A 89 2.44 -12.17 3.42
C VAL A 89 1.01 -12.09 3.97
N PRO A 90 0.82 -12.02 5.31
CA PRO A 90 -0.50 -11.83 5.89
C PRO A 90 -1.15 -10.51 5.47
N LEU A 91 -2.49 -10.51 5.46
CA LEU A 91 -3.32 -9.31 5.44
C LEU A 91 -3.61 -8.92 6.89
N GLU A 92 -3.26 -7.69 7.28
CA GLU A 92 -3.45 -7.17 8.63
C GLU A 92 -4.42 -5.97 8.63
N GLY A 93 -5.10 -5.80 9.76
CA GLY A 93 -5.90 -4.62 10.06
C GLY A 93 -7.40 -4.81 9.93
N LEU A 94 -8.11 -4.02 10.74
CA LEU A 94 -9.53 -3.66 10.70
C LEU A 94 -9.64 -2.32 11.43
#